data_AF-A0A948VBP2-F1
#
_entry.id   AF-A0A948VBP2-F1
#
_cell.length_a   1.000
_cell.length_b   1.000
_cell.length_c   1.000
_cell.angle_alpha   90.00
_cell.angle_beta   90.00
_cell.angle_gamma   90.00
#
_symmetry.space_group_name_H-M   'P 1'
#
loop_
_entity.id
_entity.type
_entity.pdbx_description
1 polymer ?
#
loop_
_entity_poly.entity_id
_entity_poly.type
_entity_poly.pdbx_seq_one_letter_code
_entity_poly.pdbx_strand_id
1 'polypeptide(L)'
;PEGRIHNWLANNSGFHRHLVMGLDGDVDEMDPLAEASRHWNCDWLAITRTHRSRRRGKLLDMLESLPLPVSLMTGGQTGRQVPAIAQSGDLLDSLLEAGAGGQAGLVLMSAP
;
A
#
# COMPACT_ATOMS: atom_id res chain seq x y z
N PRO A 1 -33.11 0.87 -5.94
CA PRO A 1 -32.94 0.80 -4.46
C PRO A 1 -31.46 0.71 -4.05
N GLU A 2 -30.68 -0.17 -4.69
CA GLU A 2 -29.25 -0.40 -4.39
C GLU A 2 -28.35 0.84 -4.61
N GLY A 3 -28.60 1.65 -5.65
CA GLY A 3 -27.80 2.86 -5.90
C GLY A 3 -27.99 4.00 -4.90
N ARG A 4 -29.07 4.02 -4.11
CA ARG A 4 -29.31 5.12 -3.15
C ARG A 4 -28.36 5.06 -1.95
N ILE A 5 -28.11 3.85 -1.44
CA ILE A 5 -27.21 3.65 -0.30
C ILE A 5 -25.78 3.92 -0.74
N HIS A 6 -25.38 3.44 -1.92
CA HIS A 6 -24.07 3.71 -2.52
C HIS A 6 -23.82 5.22 -2.64
N ASN A 7 -24.73 5.95 -3.30
CA ASN A 7 -24.60 7.40 -3.49
C ASN A 7 -24.60 8.15 -2.14
N TRP A 8 -25.44 7.75 -1.19
CA TRP A 8 -25.44 8.36 0.13
C TRP A 8 -24.12 8.11 0.85
N LEU A 9 -23.60 6.88 0.81
CA LEU A 9 -22.32 6.52 1.42
C LEU A 9 -21.16 7.28 0.79
N ALA A 10 -21.10 7.45 -0.53
CA ALA A 10 -20.01 8.18 -1.20
C ALA A 10 -20.05 9.69 -0.90
N ASN A 11 -21.24 10.29 -0.83
CA ASN A 11 -21.40 11.73 -0.66
C ASN A 11 -21.52 12.21 0.80
N ASN A 12 -21.49 11.31 1.78
CA ASN A 12 -21.57 11.68 3.18
C ASN A 12 -20.22 12.23 3.70
N SER A 13 -20.10 13.54 3.86
CA SER A 13 -18.84 14.16 4.32
C SER A 13 -18.44 13.86 5.77
N GLY A 14 -19.29 13.18 6.55
CA GLY A 14 -19.01 12.79 7.93
C GLY A 14 -18.14 11.55 8.07
N PHE A 15 -17.84 10.84 6.97
CA PHE A 15 -16.98 9.66 6.98
C PHE A 15 -15.67 9.92 6.24
N HIS A 16 -14.57 9.49 6.86
CA HIS A 16 -13.29 9.30 6.17
C HIS A 16 -13.24 7.89 5.60
N ARG A 17 -12.94 7.77 4.31
CA ARG A 17 -12.93 6.49 3.59
C ARG A 17 -11.53 6.11 3.22
N HIS A 18 -11.16 4.89 3.57
CA HIS A 18 -9.89 4.30 3.18
C HIS A 18 -10.11 3.36 2.00
N LEU A 19 -9.36 3.56 0.92
CA LEU A 19 -9.14 2.49 -0.05
C LEU A 19 -8.21 1.46 0.62
N VAL A 20 -8.68 0.23 0.81
CA VAL A 20 -7.87 -0.84 1.40
C VAL A 20 -7.26 -1.67 0.29
N MET A 21 -5.94 -1.81 0.28
CA MET A 21 -5.20 -2.52 -0.76
C MET A 21 -4.13 -3.42 -0.18
N GLY A 22 -3.90 -4.58 -0.79
CA GLY A 22 -2.75 -5.43 -0.46
C GLY A 22 -1.52 -5.03 -1.27
N LEU A 23 -0.36 -4.93 -0.64
CA LEU A 23 0.91 -4.67 -1.35
C LEU A 23 1.34 -5.85 -2.26
N ASP A 24 0.66 -6.98 -2.15
CA ASP A 24 0.81 -8.19 -2.97
C ASP A 24 -0.16 -8.25 -4.16
N GLY A 25 -1.14 -7.34 -4.28
CA GLY A 25 -2.03 -7.23 -5.47
C GLY A 25 -1.28 -6.71 -6.70
N ASP A 26 -1.79 -6.85 -7.92
CA ASP A 26 -1.07 -6.50 -9.16
C ASP A 26 -1.02 -4.97 -9.43
N VAL A 27 0.05 -4.45 -10.04
CA VAL A 27 0.12 -3.01 -10.41
C VAL A 27 -0.85 -2.70 -11.54
N ASP A 28 -1.08 -3.66 -12.44
CA ASP A 28 -2.00 -3.47 -13.57
C ASP A 28 -3.47 -3.30 -13.12
N GLU A 29 -3.79 -3.64 -11.87
CA GLU A 29 -5.10 -3.42 -11.25
C GLU A 29 -5.26 -2.00 -10.67
N MET A 30 -4.23 -1.15 -10.72
CA MET A 30 -4.27 0.17 -10.07
C MET A 30 -5.25 1.15 -10.73
N ASP A 31 -5.38 1.13 -12.06
CA ASP A 31 -6.27 2.05 -12.78
C ASP A 31 -7.75 1.86 -12.41
N PRO A 32 -8.31 0.63 -12.44
CA PRO A 32 -9.66 0.38 -11.94
C PRO A 32 -9.84 0.76 -10.47
N LEU A 33 -8.82 0.56 -9.64
CA LEU A 33 -8.87 0.90 -8.21
C LEU A 33 -8.82 2.42 -7.98
N ALA A 34 -8.09 3.16 -8.81
CA ALA A 34 -8.07 4.61 -8.80
C ALA A 34 -9.42 5.19 -9.25
N GLU A 35 -10.08 4.58 -10.24
CA GLU A 35 -11.43 4.95 -10.63
C GLU A 35 -12.43 4.66 -9.51
N ALA A 36 -12.37 3.46 -8.93
CA ALA A 36 -13.22 3.08 -7.82
C ALA A 36 -13.03 4.00 -6.60
N SER A 37 -11.79 4.40 -6.29
CA SER A 37 -11.51 5.29 -5.16
C SER A 37 -12.12 6.68 -5.34
N ARG A 38 -12.10 7.22 -6.56
CA ARG A 38 -12.81 8.46 -6.91
C ARG A 38 -14.32 8.29 -6.81
N HIS A 39 -14.86 7.20 -7.34
CA HIS A 39 -16.29 6.90 -7.33
C HIS A 39 -16.86 6.75 -5.91
N TRP A 40 -16.07 6.16 -5.01
CA TRP A 40 -16.42 6.00 -3.60
C TRP A 40 -16.01 7.19 -2.72
N ASN A 41 -15.38 8.22 -3.29
CA ASN A 41 -14.86 9.38 -2.58
C ASN A 41 -13.95 8.98 -1.40
N CYS A 42 -12.96 8.14 -1.71
CA CYS A 42 -11.92 7.75 -0.75
C CYS A 42 -10.97 8.91 -0.48
N ASP A 43 -10.67 9.13 0.79
CA ASP A 43 -9.75 10.18 1.24
C ASP A 43 -8.32 9.65 1.36
N TRP A 44 -8.18 8.39 1.78
CA TRP A 44 -6.92 7.82 2.25
C TRP A 44 -6.66 6.42 1.69
N LEU A 45 -5.39 6.01 1.69
CA LEU A 45 -4.95 4.65 1.35
C LEU A 45 -4.59 3.87 2.62
N ALA A 46 -5.03 2.62 2.72
CA ALA A 46 -4.65 1.68 3.76
C ALA A 46 -3.98 0.46 3.12
N ILE A 47 -2.70 0.25 3.42
CA ILE A 47 -1.87 -0.79 2.80
C ILE A 47 -1.76 -1.98 3.74
N THR A 48 -2.13 -3.14 3.24
CA THR A 48 -2.15 -4.40 3.99
C THR A 48 -1.20 -5.41 3.38
N ARG A 49 -0.98 -6.53 4.08
CA ARG A 49 -0.20 -7.67 3.58
C ARG A 49 1.21 -7.29 3.13
N THR A 50 1.83 -6.27 3.73
CA THR A 50 3.15 -5.80 3.26
C THR A 50 4.24 -6.88 3.37
N HIS A 51 4.14 -7.77 4.37
CA HIS A 51 5.01 -8.96 4.51
C HIS A 51 4.94 -9.95 3.34
N ARG A 52 3.87 -9.93 2.53
CA ARG A 52 3.69 -10.83 1.38
C ARG A 52 4.30 -10.29 0.10
N SER A 53 4.58 -8.99 0.04
CA SER A 53 5.17 -8.39 -1.15
C SER A 53 6.65 -8.71 -1.25
N ARG A 54 7.02 -9.34 -2.38
CA ARG A 54 8.42 -9.64 -2.73
C ARG A 54 9.14 -8.47 -3.38
N ARG A 55 8.40 -7.47 -3.88
CA ARG A 55 8.92 -6.29 -4.59
C ARG A 55 8.52 -5.04 -3.84
N ARG A 56 9.26 -4.66 -2.80
CA ARG A 56 8.90 -3.48 -1.98
C ARG A 56 8.89 -2.17 -2.76
N GLY A 57 9.72 -2.04 -3.81
CA GLY A 57 9.70 -0.90 -4.72
C GLY A 57 8.34 -0.65 -5.40
N LYS A 58 7.50 -1.69 -5.51
CA LYS A 58 6.11 -1.59 -5.98
C LYS A 58 5.25 -0.61 -5.19
N LEU A 59 5.59 -0.39 -3.92
CA LEU A 59 4.94 0.62 -3.11
C LEU A 59 5.01 2.00 -3.77
N LEU A 60 6.15 2.35 -4.38
CA LEU A 60 6.31 3.63 -5.07
C LEU A 60 5.41 3.71 -6.31
N ASP A 61 5.41 2.65 -7.13
CA ASP A 61 4.53 2.55 -8.32
C ASP A 61 3.05 2.73 -7.94
N MET A 62 2.64 2.15 -6.81
CA MET A 62 1.28 2.28 -6.28
C MET A 62 0.97 3.70 -5.80
N LEU A 63 1.91 4.35 -5.10
CA LEU A 63 1.73 5.72 -4.61
C LEU A 63 1.72 6.75 -5.73
N GLU A 64 2.41 6.48 -6.83
CA GLU A 64 2.37 7.30 -8.04
C GLU A 64 1.01 7.16 -8.75
N SER A 65 0.46 5.95 -8.80
CA SER A 65 -0.80 5.65 -9.50
C SER A 65 -2.05 6.07 -8.70
N LEU A 66 -1.95 6.11 -7.36
CA LEU A 66 -3.06 6.45 -6.46
C LEU A 66 -2.74 7.72 -5.69
N PRO A 67 -3.34 8.89 -6.04
CA PRO A 67 -3.07 10.16 -5.39
C PRO A 67 -3.79 10.26 -4.02
N LEU A 68 -3.66 9.24 -3.18
CA LEU A 68 -4.23 9.16 -1.84
C LEU A 68 -3.08 9.07 -0.82
N PRO A 69 -3.10 9.86 0.26
CA PRO A 69 -2.10 9.74 1.31
C PRO A 69 -2.26 8.39 2.03
N VAL A 70 -1.13 7.75 2.35
CA VAL A 70 -1.13 6.53 3.15
C VAL A 70 -1.48 6.89 4.59
N SER A 71 -2.54 6.28 5.10
CA SER A 71 -3.03 6.49 6.47
C SER A 71 -2.72 5.31 7.37
N LEU A 72 -2.74 4.10 6.82
CA LEU A 72 -2.61 2.86 7.59
C LEU A 72 -1.69 1.89 6.87
N MET A 73 -0.91 1.14 7.65
CA MET A 73 -0.10 0.03 7.17
C MET A 73 -0.24 -1.21 8.06
N THR A 74 -0.22 -2.39 7.45
CA THR A 74 -0.33 -3.67 8.15
C THR A 74 0.63 -4.70 7.55
N GLY A 75 1.57 -5.21 8.37
CA GLY A 75 2.79 -5.81 7.83
C GLY A 75 3.65 -6.74 8.69
N GLY A 76 3.25 -7.09 9.90
CA GLY A 76 4.07 -7.96 10.75
C GLY A 76 4.23 -9.39 10.16
N GLN A 77 5.21 -10.17 10.63
CA GLN A 77 5.36 -11.57 10.18
C GLN A 77 4.56 -12.60 10.98
N THR A 78 4.00 -12.28 12.16
CA THR A 78 3.29 -13.25 13.01
C THR A 78 2.23 -12.58 13.92
N GLY A 79 1.02 -13.16 14.02
CA GLY A 79 -0.05 -12.74 14.95
C GLY A 79 -1.17 -11.85 14.39
N ARG A 80 -2.21 -11.58 15.22
CA ARG A 80 -3.34 -10.68 14.90
C ARG A 80 -2.79 -9.27 14.67
N GLN A 81 -2.75 -8.85 13.41
CA GLN A 81 -2.13 -7.58 13.05
C GLN A 81 -3.12 -6.44 13.23
N VAL A 82 -2.77 -5.49 14.09
CA VAL A 82 -3.50 -4.25 14.26
C VAL A 82 -2.98 -3.28 13.20
N PRO A 83 -3.85 -2.68 12.36
CA PRO A 83 -3.45 -1.60 11.47
C PRO A 83 -2.75 -0.50 12.28
N ALA A 84 -1.55 -0.11 11.87
CA ALA A 84 -0.82 1.00 12.47
C ALA A 84 -0.98 2.25 11.60
N ILE A 85 -0.98 3.43 12.22
CA ILE A 85 -0.93 4.70 11.49
C ILE A 85 0.39 4.74 10.72
N ALA A 86 0.31 4.97 9.41
CA ALA A 86 1.48 5.04 8.56
C ALA A 86 2.36 6.23 8.95
N GLN A 87 3.64 5.96 9.21
CA GLN A 87 4.66 7.00 9.38
C GLN A 87 5.58 7.01 8.16
N SER A 88 6.02 8.20 7.74
CA SER A 88 6.92 8.35 6.60
C SER A 88 8.28 7.65 6.82
N GLY A 89 8.76 7.61 8.07
CA GLY A 89 9.96 6.85 8.46
C GLY A 89 9.81 5.36 8.19
N ASP A 90 8.75 4.75 8.70
CA ASP A 90 8.48 3.30 8.52
C ASP A 90 8.31 2.90 7.05
N LEU A 91 7.71 3.80 6.25
CA LEU A 91 7.59 3.65 4.79
C LEU A 91 8.96 3.66 4.11
N LEU A 92 9.82 4.59 4.48
CA LEU A 92 11.18 4.72 3.93
C LEU A 92 12.03 3.52 4.33
N ASP A 93 12.01 3.13 5.60
CA ASP A 93 12.77 1.97 6.10
C ASP A 93 12.35 0.69 5.37
N SER A 94 11.05 0.49 5.15
CA SER A 94 10.52 -0.64 4.37
C SER A 94 11.02 -0.69 2.91
N LEU A 95 11.32 0.47 2.31
CA LEU A 95 11.88 0.57 0.96
C LEU A 95 13.39 0.29 0.97
N LEU A 96 14.11 0.80 1.97
CA LEU A 96 15.56 0.67 2.10
C LEU A 96 15.99 -0.76 2.46
N GLU A 97 15.27 -1.45 3.34
CA GLU A 97 15.52 -2.86 3.69
C GLU A 97 15.47 -3.78 2.46
N ALA A 98 14.59 -3.46 1.50
CA ALA A 98 14.51 -4.20 0.24
C ALA A 98 15.74 -4.00 -0.66
N GLY A 99 16.39 -2.83 -0.59
CA GLY A 99 17.64 -2.54 -1.28
C GLY A 99 18.84 -3.23 -0.63
N ALA A 100 18.87 -3.32 0.71
CA ALA A 100 19.97 -3.91 1.46
C ALA A 100 20.06 -5.45 1.30
N GLY A 101 18.93 -6.14 1.11
CA GLY A 101 18.90 -7.59 0.87
C GLY A 101 19.48 -8.04 -0.48
N GLY A 102 19.76 -7.10 -1.40
CA GLY A 102 20.32 -7.38 -2.73
C GLY A 102 21.85 -7.52 -2.78
N GLN A 103 22.59 -7.26 -1.69
CA GLN A 103 24.06 -7.31 -1.65
C GLN A 103 24.67 -8.51 -0.91
N ALA A 104 23.91 -9.58 -0.65
CA ALA A 104 24.46 -10.80 -0.03
C ALA A 104 25.14 -11.77 -1.05
N GLY A 105 25.63 -11.26 -2.18
CA GLY A 105 26.10 -12.09 -3.29
C GLY A 105 27.30 -11.56 -4.09
N LEU A 106 28.02 -10.53 -3.62
CA LEU A 106 29.30 -10.16 -4.23
C LEU A 106 30.43 -10.93 -3.53
N VAL A 107 30.67 -12.16 -3.98
CA VAL A 107 31.90 -12.88 -3.66
C VAL A 107 33.06 -12.08 -4.24
N LEU A 108 33.82 -11.41 -3.37
CA LEU A 108 35.16 -10.92 -3.69
C LEU A 108 36.03 -12.13 -4.02
N MET A 109 36.05 -12.53 -5.28
CA MET A 109 37.11 -13.40 -5.79
C MET A 109 38.37 -12.57 -5.91
N SER A 110 39.22 -12.67 -4.89
CA SER A 110 40.62 -12.28 -4.98
C SER A 110 41.28 -13.16 -6.05
N ALA A 111 41.70 -12.55 -7.15
CA ALA A 111 42.58 -13.19 -8.13
C ALA A 111 44.01 -13.33 -7.54
N PRO A 112 44.78 -14.35 -7.95
CA PRO A 112 46.06 -14.75 -7.34
C PRO A 112 47.18 -13.73 -7.50
#